data_AF-A0A2E9T5L3-F1
#
_entry.id   AF-A0A2E9T5L3-F1
#
_cell.length_a   1.000
_cell.length_b   1.000
_cell.length_c   1.000
_cell.angle_alpha   90.00
_cell.angle_beta   90.00
_cell.angle_gamma   90.00
#
_symmetry.space_group_name_H-M   'P 1'
#
loop_
_entity.id
_entity.type
_entity.pdbx_description
1 polymer ?
#
loop_
_entity_poly.entity_id
_entity_poly.type
_entity_poly.pdbx_seq_one_letter_code
_entity_poly.pdbx_strand_id
1 'polypeptide(L)' 'TLNDLIHAKVDIVTMGQYLQPTKNHLPVSSFITPDDFEKYEKYALNLGFRHVESGPLVRSSYKAHKHIS' A
#
# COMPACT_ATOMS: atom_id res chain seq x y z
N THR A 1 -1.65 6.08 -10.11
CA THR A 1 -1.48 4.60 -10.19
C THR A 1 -0.05 4.24 -9.81
N LEU A 2 0.31 2.95 -9.66
CA LEU A 2 1.71 2.56 -9.35
C LEU A 2 2.71 3.03 -10.41
N ASN A 3 2.32 3.04 -11.69
CA ASN A 3 3.15 3.54 -12.79
C ASN A 3 3.43 5.04 -12.67
N ASP A 4 2.45 5.83 -12.24
CA ASP A 4 2.66 7.27 -12.04
C ASP A 4 3.62 7.54 -10.88
N LEU A 5 3.53 6.74 -9.81
CA LEU A 5 4.39 6.85 -8.64
C LEU A 5 5.85 6.50 -8.99
N ILE A 6 6.09 5.46 -9.80
CA ILE A 6 7.46 5.13 -10.23
C ILE A 6 8.03 6.19 -11.17
N HIS A 7 7.22 6.75 -12.08
CA HIS A 7 7.64 7.88 -12.93
C HIS A 7 7.95 9.14 -12.12
N ALA A 8 7.23 9.34 -11.02
CA ALA A 8 7.51 10.40 -10.06
C ALA A 8 8.70 10.10 -9.12
N LYS A 9 9.42 8.99 -9.33
CA LYS A 9 10.59 8.56 -8.54
C LYS A 9 10.28 8.35 -7.05
N VAL A 10 9.09 7.82 -6.74
CA VAL A 10 8.75 7.41 -5.37
C VAL A 10 9.53 6.14 -5.01
N ASP A 11 10.25 6.17 -3.90
CA ASP A 11 11.07 5.04 -3.44
C ASP A 11 10.27 3.99 -2.66
N ILE A 12 9.29 4.42 -1.87
CA ILE A 12 8.54 3.59 -0.93
C ILE A 12 7.04 3.71 -1.20
N VAL A 13 6.35 2.57 -1.30
CA VAL A 13 4.89 2.53 -1.42
C VAL A 13 4.27 1.61 -0.38
N THR A 14 3.12 2.03 0.14
CA THR A 14 2.41 1.36 1.22
C THR A 14 0.94 1.18 0.81
N MET A 15 0.48 -0.06 0.74
CA MET A 15 -0.87 -0.44 0.31
C MET A 15 -1.56 -1.19 1.44
N GLY A 16 -2.71 -0.67 1.90
CA GLY A 16 -3.46 -1.27 2.99
C GLY A 16 -4.97 -1.24 2.79
N GLN A 17 -5.68 -2.08 3.54
CA GLN A 17 -7.14 -2.13 3.48
C GLN A 17 -7.74 -0.82 3.98
N TYR A 18 -8.55 -0.20 3.14
CA TYR A 18 -9.42 0.88 3.57
C TYR A 18 -10.48 0.31 4.53
N LEU A 19 -10.50 0.84 5.74
CA LEU A 19 -11.52 0.56 6.74
C LEU A 19 -12.31 1.85 6.94
N GLN A 20 -13.60 1.78 6.67
CA GLN A 20 -14.51 2.90 6.86
C GLN A 20 -14.52 3.31 8.35
N PRO A 21 -14.08 4.54 8.71
CA PRO A 21 -14.03 4.95 10.11
C PRO A 21 -15.41 5.11 10.74
N THR A 22 -16.35 5.69 10.00
CA THR A 22 -17.75 5.88 10.40
C THR A 22 -18.67 5.74 9.19
N LYS A 23 -19.96 5.50 9.41
CA LYS A 23 -20.97 5.32 8.34
C LYS A 23 -21.07 6.50 7.34
N ASN A 24 -20.60 7.68 7.72
CA ASN A 24 -20.62 8.88 6.88
C ASN A 24 -19.42 8.96 5.90
N HIS A 25 -18.41 8.09 6.06
CA HIS A 25 -17.29 7.99 5.12
C HIS A 25 -17.66 7.08 3.94
N LEU A 26 -16.83 7.08 2.90
CA LEU A 26 -16.99 6.18 1.77
C LEU A 26 -17.16 4.73 2.26
N PRO A 27 -18.16 3.98 1.77
CA PRO A 27 -18.33 2.58 2.14
C PRO A 27 -17.17 1.75 1.62
N VAL A 28 -16.87 0.65 2.32
CA VAL A 28 -15.90 -0.33 1.82
C VAL A 28 -16.51 -1.02 0.60
N SER A 29 -15.88 -0.82 -0.57
CA SER A 29 -16.33 -1.48 -1.80
C SER A 29 -16.05 -2.97 -1.78
N SER A 30 -14.88 -3.38 -1.26
CA SER A 30 -14.45 -4.77 -1.18
C SER A 30 -13.38 -4.96 -0.09
N PHE A 31 -13.33 -6.16 0.47
CA PHE A 31 -12.23 -6.61 1.32
C PHE A 31 -11.25 -7.40 0.47
N ILE A 32 -10.01 -6.93 0.41
CA ILE A 32 -8.96 -7.54 -0.39
C ILE A 32 -8.35 -8.70 0.38
N THR A 33 -8.13 -9.83 -0.32
CA THR A 33 -7.55 -11.03 0.29
C THR A 33 -6.05 -10.85 0.53
N PRO A 34 -5.45 -11.57 1.50
CA PRO A 34 -4.00 -11.59 1.67
C PRO A 34 -3.24 -11.93 0.38
N ASP A 35 -3.72 -12.91 -0.39
CA ASP A 35 -3.11 -13.32 -1.66
C ASP A 35 -3.11 -12.21 -2.71
N ASP A 36 -4.16 -11.39 -2.75
CA ASP A 36 -4.21 -10.24 -3.66
C ASP A 36 -3.24 -9.13 -3.22
N PHE A 37 -3.09 -8.89 -1.92
CA PHE A 37 -2.04 -8.01 -1.41
C PHE A 37 -0.64 -8.49 -1.81
N GLU A 38 -0.37 -9.80 -1.76
CA GLU A 38 0.90 -10.36 -2.22
C GLU A 38 1.12 -10.15 -3.72
N LYS A 39 0.07 -10.29 -4.54
CA LYS A 39 0.16 -10.02 -5.99
C LYS A 39 0.51 -8.56 -6.24
N TYR A 40 -0.11 -7.63 -5.50
CA TYR A 40 0.20 -6.20 -5.62
C TYR A 40 1.61 -5.87 -5.17
N GLU A 41 2.10 -6.52 -4.12
CA GLU A 41 3.49 -6.36 -3.66
C GLU A 41 4.48 -6.79 -4.74
N LYS A 42 4.31 -8.00 -5.28
CA LYS A 42 5.17 -8.53 -6.35
C LYS A 42 5.12 -7.64 -7.59
N TYR A 43 3.93 -7.15 -7.95
CA TYR A 43 3.76 -6.23 -9.06
C TYR A 43 4.51 -4.91 -8.84
N ALA A 44 4.37 -4.28 -7.68
CA ALA A 44 5.08 -3.05 -7.35
C ALA A 44 6.61 -3.27 -7.30
N LEU A 45 7.09 -4.35 -6.69
CA LEU A 45 8.52 -4.68 -6.69
C LEU A 45 9.07 -4.83 -8.12
N ASN A 46 8.33 -5.52 -9.00
CA ASN A 46 8.70 -5.67 -10.40
C ASN A 46 8.69 -4.36 -11.20
N LEU A 47 7.89 -3.37 -10.78
CA LEU A 47 7.91 -2.03 -11.36
C LEU A 47 9.14 -1.20 -10.95
N GLY A 48 9.84 -1.60 -9.88
CA GLY A 48 11.10 -0.97 -9.44
C GLY A 48 11.01 -0.13 -8.16
N PHE A 49 9.94 -0.25 -7.37
CA PHE A 49 9.91 0.35 -6.03
C PHE A 49 10.99 -0.28 -5.14
N ARG A 50 11.69 0.54 -4.34
CA ARG A 50 12.76 0.06 -3.45
C ARG A 50 12.22 -0.65 -2.22
N HIS A 51 11.10 -0.17 -1.70
CA HIS A 51 10.40 -0.79 -0.57
C HIS A 51 8.90 -0.78 -0.82
N VAL A 52 8.26 -1.92 -0.59
CA VAL A 52 6.82 -2.09 -0.73
C VAL A 52 6.29 -2.72 0.54
N GLU A 53 5.27 -2.10 1.14
CA GLU A 53 4.50 -2.73 2.21
C GLU A 53 3.07 -2.92 1.72
N SER A 54 2.60 -4.17 1.65
CA SER A 54 1.27 -4.51 1.15
C SER A 54 0.57 -5.45 2.11
N GLY A 55 -0.62 -5.09 2.60
CA GLY A 55 -1.37 -6.00 3.47
C GLY A 55 -2.56 -5.35 4.18
N PRO A 56 -3.48 -6.15 4.74
CA PRO A 56 -4.74 -5.64 5.29
C PRO A 56 -4.54 -4.66 6.46
N LEU A 57 -3.52 -4.88 7.28
CA LEU A 57 -3.21 -4.05 8.46
C LEU A 57 -2.15 -2.97 8.20
N VAL A 58 -1.68 -2.85 6.97
CA VAL A 58 -0.66 -1.87 6.62
C VAL A 58 -1.22 -0.45 6.73
N ARG A 59 -0.44 0.44 7.35
CA ARG A 59 -0.74 1.87 7.53
C ARG A 59 0.52 2.67 7.24
N SER A 60 0.38 3.83 6.60
CA SER A 60 1.51 4.70 6.25
C SER A 60 2.35 5.14 7.45
N SER A 61 1.76 5.21 8.64
CA SER A 61 2.47 5.52 9.88
C SER A 61 3.14 4.32 10.56
N TYR A 62 2.80 3.08 10.19
CA TYR A 62 3.14 1.90 10.99
C TYR A 62 4.64 1.51 10.97
N LYS A 63 5.44 2.04 10.05
CA LYS A 63 6.91 1.82 10.02
C LYS A 63 7.74 2.99 9.50
N ALA A 64 7.16 4.17 9.30
CA ALA A 64 7.90 5.34 8.80
C ALA A 64 9.10 5.73 9.70
N HIS A 65 9.04 5.42 11.00
CA HIS A 65 10.17 5.60 11.93
C HIS A 65 11.33 4.61 11.77
N LYS A 66 11.20 3.53 10.98
CA LYS A 66 12.30 2.57 10.75
C LYS A 66 13.22 2.92 9.58
N HIS A 67 12.91 3.97 8.80
CA HIS A 67 13.65 4.37 7.60
C HIS A 67 14.36 5.74 7.73
N ILE A 68 14.54 6.23 8.96
CA ILE A 68 15.41 7.38 9.25
C ILE A 68 16.63 6.85 10.01
N SER A 69 17.63 6.36 9.28
CA SER A 69 19.00 6.18 9.73
C SER A 69 19.94 6.21 8.54
#